data_AF-A0A8C3HED5-F1
#
_entry.id   AF-A0A8C3HED5-F1
#
_cell.length_a   1.000
_cell.length_b   1.000
_cell.length_c   1.000
_cell.angle_alpha   90.00
_cell.angle_beta   90.00
_cell.angle_gamma   90.00
#
_symmetry.space_group_name_H-M   'P 1'
#
loop_
_entity.id
_entity.type
_entity.pdbx_description
1 polymer ?
#
loop_
_entity_poly.entity_id
_entity_poly.type
_entity_poly.pdbx_seq_one_letter_code
_entity_poly.pdbx_strand_id
1 'polypeptide(L)'
;MSRHNFVLSANLHGGALVANYPYDKAQEHAMTSLMLSLQLAKAYSYAHHSMHQSPTCGEQFADGITNGASWYSLSMQDFNYLYTNCFEITLELSCDKFPPQKDLEKEWLANREALFTYLEEVHQGIKGLVSDENNNGIAGAVISVHGIGHDVTSGGLPIPQLADPFGNSPFSLIWEEHSVTAPLGMQPGAGVPLSPLSHQPESLNGSPQGLNSQP
;
A
#
# COMPACT_ATOMS: atom_id res chain seq x y z
N MET A 1 -15.89 -3.02 -8.00
CA MET A 1 -15.28 -2.86 -6.67
C MET A 1 -16.25 -2.88 -5.48
N SER A 2 -17.50 -2.41 -5.55
CA SER A 2 -18.34 -2.12 -4.35
C SER A 2 -18.82 -3.30 -3.47
N ARG A 3 -18.58 -4.55 -3.85
CA ARG A 3 -19.02 -5.73 -3.06
C ARG A 3 -18.04 -6.15 -1.97
N HIS A 4 -16.78 -5.76 -2.09
CA HIS A 4 -15.72 -6.10 -1.14
C HIS A 4 -14.90 -4.85 -0.84
N ASN A 5 -14.34 -4.80 0.37
CA ASN A 5 -13.40 -3.74 0.75
C ASN A 5 -11.99 -4.13 0.29
N PHE A 6 -11.73 -4.03 -1.02
CA PHE A 6 -10.40 -4.28 -1.56
C PHE A 6 -9.40 -3.23 -1.08
N VAL A 7 -8.19 -3.68 -0.71
CA VAL A 7 -7.11 -2.83 -0.17
C VAL A 7 -6.01 -2.62 -1.20
N LEU A 8 -5.61 -3.68 -1.90
CA LEU A 8 -4.57 -3.69 -2.92
C LEU A 8 -5.09 -4.42 -4.17
N SER A 9 -4.76 -3.90 -5.35
CA SER A 9 -5.11 -4.47 -6.65
C SER A 9 -4.01 -4.23 -7.67
N ALA A 10 -3.92 -5.06 -8.70
CA ALA A 10 -3.13 -4.78 -9.88
C ALA A 10 -3.90 -5.15 -11.15
N ASN A 11 -3.82 -4.30 -12.17
CA ASN A 11 -4.38 -4.55 -13.49
C ASN A 11 -3.27 -4.99 -14.46
N LEU A 12 -3.43 -6.14 -15.09
CA LEU A 12 -2.37 -6.75 -15.92
C LEU A 12 -2.57 -6.41 -17.41
N HIS A 13 -1.52 -5.92 -18.05
CA HIS A 13 -1.47 -5.52 -19.45
C HIS A 13 -0.24 -6.12 -20.16
N GLY A 14 -0.19 -5.92 -21.47
CA GLY A 14 0.97 -6.24 -22.29
C GLY A 14 1.11 -5.22 -23.42
N GLY A 15 2.33 -5.14 -23.96
CA GLY A 15 2.75 -4.16 -24.95
C GLY A 15 3.99 -3.38 -24.51
N ALA A 16 4.33 -3.44 -23.22
CA ALA A 16 5.55 -2.90 -22.64
C ALA A 16 6.02 -3.81 -21.49
N LEU A 17 7.11 -3.43 -20.82
CA LEU A 17 7.60 -4.11 -19.63
C LEU A 17 7.96 -3.07 -18.55
N VAL A 18 6.96 -2.69 -17.75
CA VAL A 18 7.03 -1.59 -16.77
C VAL A 18 5.89 -1.69 -15.74
N ALA A 19 6.14 -1.28 -14.50
CA ALA A 19 5.09 -1.05 -13.50
C ALA A 19 4.64 0.41 -13.50
N ASN A 20 3.39 0.64 -13.91
CA ASN A 20 2.76 1.95 -14.03
C ASN A 20 1.95 2.29 -12.77
N TYR A 21 2.31 3.38 -12.09
CA TYR A 21 1.65 3.81 -10.86
C TYR A 21 0.86 5.13 -11.03
N PRO A 22 -0.20 5.33 -10.21
CA PRO A 22 -1.01 6.54 -10.26
C PRO A 22 -0.21 7.85 -10.09
N TYR A 23 -0.72 8.98 -10.57
CA TYR A 23 -1.96 9.12 -11.34
C TYR A 23 -1.75 8.89 -12.83
N ASP A 24 -2.78 8.39 -13.50
CA ASP A 24 -2.86 8.31 -14.97
C ASP A 24 -3.34 9.63 -15.61
N LYS A 25 -3.93 10.54 -14.83
CA LYS A 25 -4.22 11.93 -15.23
C LYS A 25 -3.48 12.91 -14.34
N ALA A 26 -2.85 13.92 -14.94
CA ALA A 26 -2.20 15.00 -14.21
C ALA A 26 -3.23 15.70 -13.30
N GLN A 27 -3.13 15.46 -11.99
CA GLN A 27 -3.90 16.15 -10.97
C GLN A 27 -2.92 16.72 -9.94
N GLU A 28 -3.01 18.03 -9.67
CA GLU A 28 -2.00 18.80 -8.94
C GLU A 28 -1.86 18.47 -7.43
N HIS A 29 -2.59 17.49 -6.88
CA HIS A 29 -2.93 17.52 -5.45
C HIS A 29 -2.56 16.32 -4.56
N ALA A 30 -1.75 15.34 -4.97
CA ALA A 30 -1.30 14.33 -4.01
C ALA A 30 0.14 13.85 -4.20
N MET A 31 1.09 14.54 -3.55
CA MET A 31 2.50 14.12 -3.50
C MET A 31 2.74 12.93 -2.54
N THR A 32 1.93 12.73 -1.49
CA THR A 32 2.19 11.70 -0.48
C THR A 32 1.62 10.32 -0.82
N SER A 33 0.47 10.23 -1.48
CA SER A 33 -0.04 8.95 -2.01
C SER A 33 0.79 8.40 -3.17
N LEU A 34 1.55 9.29 -3.84
CA LEU A 34 2.56 8.93 -4.81
C LEU A 34 3.65 8.04 -4.21
N MET A 35 4.04 8.26 -2.94
CA MET A 35 5.14 7.49 -2.32
C MET A 35 4.78 6.02 -2.09
N LEU A 36 3.55 5.73 -1.63
CA LEU A 36 3.08 4.36 -1.45
C LEU A 36 2.95 3.66 -2.81
N SER A 37 2.33 4.32 -3.79
CA SER A 37 2.16 3.76 -5.14
C SER A 37 3.51 3.51 -5.84
N LEU A 38 4.49 4.40 -5.62
CA LEU A 38 5.87 4.24 -6.07
C LEU A 38 6.53 3.02 -5.40
N GLN A 39 6.36 2.84 -4.09
CA GLN A 39 6.89 1.68 -3.37
C GLN A 39 6.31 0.38 -3.93
N LEU A 40 5.00 0.32 -4.13
CA LEU A 40 4.30 -0.82 -4.72
C LEU A 40 4.82 -1.17 -6.12
N ALA A 41 5.02 -0.17 -6.97
CA ALA A 41 5.59 -0.38 -8.32
C ALA A 41 7.04 -0.88 -8.26
N LYS A 42 7.86 -0.34 -7.36
CA LYS A 42 9.23 -0.79 -7.14
C LYS A 42 9.27 -2.23 -6.62
N ALA A 43 8.42 -2.58 -5.67
CA ALA A 43 8.34 -3.94 -5.12
C ALA A 43 8.12 -4.97 -6.24
N TYR A 44 7.18 -4.71 -7.15
CA TYR A 44 6.98 -5.57 -8.32
C TYR A 44 8.17 -5.55 -9.28
N SER A 45 8.63 -4.37 -9.70
CA SER A 45 9.66 -4.22 -10.74
C SER A 45 11.02 -4.86 -10.37
N TYR A 46 11.46 -4.69 -9.11
CA TYR A 46 12.71 -5.27 -8.64
C TYR A 46 12.61 -6.79 -8.39
N ALA A 47 11.43 -7.29 -8.02
CA ALA A 47 11.19 -8.73 -7.87
C ALA A 47 10.97 -9.43 -9.22
N HIS A 48 10.52 -8.70 -10.25
CA HIS A 48 10.40 -9.22 -11.60
C HIS A 48 11.78 -9.51 -12.19
N HIS A 49 11.88 -10.59 -12.97
CA HIS A 49 13.16 -11.08 -13.51
C HIS A 49 14.00 -10.01 -14.21
N SER A 50 13.37 -9.13 -15.00
CA SER A 50 14.09 -8.14 -15.81
C SER A 50 13.39 -6.77 -15.94
N MET A 51 12.32 -6.50 -15.18
CA MET A 51 11.54 -5.26 -15.39
C MET A 51 12.36 -4.02 -15.02
N HIS A 52 13.08 -4.09 -13.90
CA HIS A 52 14.03 -3.07 -13.46
C HIS A 52 15.22 -2.86 -14.41
N GLN A 53 15.47 -3.77 -15.36
CA GLN A 53 16.62 -3.75 -16.27
C GLN A 53 16.32 -2.95 -17.54
N SER A 54 15.98 -1.67 -17.38
CA SER A 54 15.77 -0.77 -18.50
C SER A 54 17.03 -0.56 -19.35
N PRO A 55 16.94 -0.40 -20.68
CA PRO A 55 15.70 -0.31 -21.48
C PRO A 55 15.06 -1.67 -21.77
N THR A 56 13.74 -1.69 -21.81
CA THR A 56 12.92 -2.86 -22.11
C THR A 56 11.96 -2.53 -23.26
N CYS A 57 11.71 -3.47 -24.17
CA CYS A 57 10.81 -3.26 -25.31
C CYS A 57 11.14 -2.05 -26.23
N GLY A 58 12.36 -1.51 -26.18
CA GLY A 58 12.74 -0.29 -26.90
C GLY A 58 12.37 1.02 -26.20
N GLU A 59 11.85 0.95 -24.97
CA GLU A 59 11.49 2.08 -24.11
C GLU A 59 12.42 2.14 -22.88
N GLN A 60 12.56 3.34 -22.31
CA GLN A 60 13.42 3.59 -21.16
C GLN A 60 12.60 3.97 -19.94
N PHE A 61 12.56 3.07 -18.96
CA PHE A 61 11.87 3.25 -17.69
C PHE A 61 12.87 3.06 -16.55
N ALA A 62 13.33 4.17 -15.95
CA ALA A 62 14.23 4.08 -14.81
C ALA A 62 13.60 3.21 -13.70
N ASP A 63 14.37 2.27 -13.15
CA ASP A 63 13.91 1.26 -12.19
C ASP A 63 12.73 0.37 -12.68
N GLY A 64 12.42 0.36 -13.98
CA GLY A 64 11.30 -0.40 -14.53
C GLY A 64 9.93 0.09 -14.08
N ILE A 65 9.82 1.36 -13.68
CA ILE A 65 8.57 1.98 -13.22
C ILE A 65 8.28 3.26 -14.01
N THR A 66 7.00 3.65 -14.07
CA THR A 66 6.61 4.94 -14.64
C THR A 66 5.35 5.48 -13.98
N ASN A 67 5.21 6.81 -13.97
CA ASN A 67 3.97 7.46 -13.58
C ASN A 67 3.02 7.51 -14.80
N GLY A 68 1.76 7.11 -14.60
CA GLY A 68 0.76 7.03 -15.67
C GLY A 68 0.59 8.29 -16.48
N ALA A 69 0.44 9.43 -15.82
CA ALA A 69 0.25 10.73 -16.46
C ALA A 69 1.48 11.15 -17.28
N SER A 70 2.67 10.62 -16.97
CA SER A 70 3.90 10.87 -17.72
C SER A 70 4.07 9.98 -18.96
N TRP A 71 3.29 8.91 -19.09
CA TRP A 71 3.41 7.94 -20.19
C TRP A 71 2.17 7.92 -21.07
N TYR A 72 1.03 7.41 -20.59
CA TYR A 72 -0.27 7.50 -21.25
C TYR A 72 -1.42 7.23 -20.27
N SER A 73 -2.58 7.86 -20.49
CA SER A 73 -3.69 7.84 -19.52
C SER A 73 -4.53 6.55 -19.59
N LEU A 74 -4.59 5.81 -18.48
CA LEU A 74 -5.53 4.71 -18.22
C LEU A 74 -6.64 5.17 -17.23
N SER A 75 -7.74 4.42 -17.13
CA SER A 75 -8.96 4.90 -16.42
C SER A 75 -9.40 4.08 -15.19
N MET A 76 -9.01 2.80 -15.10
CA MET A 76 -9.46 1.94 -13.99
C MET A 76 -8.61 2.15 -12.72
N GLN A 77 -7.30 2.35 -12.89
CA GLN A 77 -6.35 2.58 -11.81
C GLN A 77 -6.73 3.83 -10.98
N ASP A 78 -6.92 4.98 -11.63
CA ASP A 78 -7.37 6.22 -10.96
C ASP A 78 -8.76 6.06 -10.31
N PHE A 79 -9.68 5.30 -10.93
CA PHE A 79 -11.01 5.07 -10.38
C PHE A 79 -10.96 4.33 -9.05
N ASN A 80 -10.13 3.28 -8.96
CA ASN A 80 -10.01 2.48 -7.74
C ASN A 80 -9.46 3.33 -6.59
N TYR A 81 -8.45 4.14 -6.87
CA TYR A 81 -7.88 5.03 -5.88
C TYR A 81 -8.85 6.16 -5.46
N LEU A 82 -9.60 6.76 -6.38
CA LEU A 82 -10.45 7.92 -6.07
C LEU A 82 -11.80 7.56 -5.45
N TYR A 83 -12.35 6.38 -5.75
CA TYR A 83 -13.72 6.02 -5.39
C TYR A 83 -13.81 4.83 -4.42
N THR A 84 -12.69 4.26 -4.01
CA THR A 84 -12.63 3.11 -3.10
C THR A 84 -11.40 3.21 -2.18
N ASN A 85 -11.25 2.26 -1.25
CA ASN A 85 -10.04 2.14 -0.41
C ASN A 85 -8.88 1.41 -1.14
N CYS A 86 -9.09 0.98 -2.39
CA CYS A 86 -8.20 0.09 -3.10
C CYS A 86 -7.10 0.86 -3.82
N PHE A 87 -5.85 0.62 -3.44
CA PHE A 87 -4.69 1.06 -4.20
C PHE A 87 -4.48 0.11 -5.37
N GLU A 88 -4.47 0.65 -6.59
CA GLU A 88 -4.23 -0.14 -7.80
C GLU A 88 -3.01 0.38 -8.56
N ILE A 89 -2.17 -0.53 -9.05
CA ILE A 89 -1.17 -0.24 -10.08
C ILE A 89 -1.47 -1.00 -11.36
N THR A 90 -0.86 -0.60 -12.48
CA THR A 90 -0.96 -1.29 -13.76
C THR A 90 0.38 -1.94 -14.06
N LEU A 91 0.36 -3.22 -14.39
CA LEU A 91 1.56 -4.01 -14.65
C LEU A 91 1.60 -4.40 -16.11
N GLU A 92 2.57 -3.88 -16.85
CA GLU A 92 2.84 -4.28 -18.24
C GLU A 92 3.86 -5.41 -18.21
N LEU A 93 3.42 -6.63 -18.56
CA LEU A 93 4.15 -7.84 -18.24
C LEU A 93 5.01 -8.38 -19.38
N SER A 94 4.77 -7.93 -20.61
CA SER A 94 5.42 -8.47 -21.79
C SER A 94 5.43 -7.48 -22.95
N CYS A 95 6.54 -7.41 -23.70
CA CYS A 95 6.62 -6.60 -24.91
C CYS A 95 5.66 -7.10 -26.00
N ASP A 96 5.53 -8.42 -26.13
CA ASP A 96 4.55 -9.03 -27.02
C ASP A 96 3.20 -9.08 -26.30
N LYS A 97 2.17 -8.49 -26.91
CA LYS A 97 0.80 -8.50 -26.39
C LYS A 97 0.17 -9.89 -26.43
N PHE A 98 0.65 -10.74 -27.34
CA PHE A 98 0.12 -12.09 -27.54
C PHE A 98 1.28 -13.07 -27.74
N PRO A 99 2.08 -13.34 -26.68
CA PRO A 99 3.24 -14.20 -26.79
C PRO A 99 2.83 -15.61 -27.23
N PRO A 100 3.64 -16.29 -28.05
CA PRO A 100 3.33 -17.65 -28.49
C PRO A 100 3.35 -18.61 -27.29
N GLN A 101 2.56 -19.68 -27.35
CA GLN A 101 2.39 -20.63 -26.25
C GLN A 101 3.72 -21.16 -25.65
N LYS A 102 4.74 -21.33 -26.49
CA LYS A 102 6.08 -21.80 -26.07
C LYS A 102 6.79 -20.88 -25.08
N ASP A 103 6.41 -19.60 -25.03
CA ASP A 103 7.05 -18.58 -24.19
C ASP A 103 6.28 -18.37 -22.87
N LEU A 104 5.06 -18.91 -22.72
CA LEU A 104 4.23 -18.72 -21.52
C LEU A 104 4.88 -19.22 -20.23
N GLU A 105 5.63 -20.32 -20.28
CA GLU A 105 6.35 -20.82 -19.10
C GLU A 105 7.46 -19.84 -18.67
N LYS A 106 8.15 -19.25 -19.63
CA LYS A 106 9.17 -18.22 -19.38
C LYS A 106 8.52 -16.97 -18.78
N GLU A 107 7.40 -16.50 -19.33
CA GLU A 107 6.68 -15.34 -18.80
C GLU A 107 6.17 -15.59 -17.37
N TRP A 108 5.65 -16.78 -17.09
CA TRP A 108 5.26 -17.18 -15.73
C TRP A 108 6.45 -17.14 -14.77
N LEU A 109 7.57 -17.76 -15.13
CA LEU A 109 8.75 -17.81 -14.28
C LEU A 109 9.35 -16.41 -14.04
N ALA A 110 9.23 -15.51 -15.02
CA ALA A 110 9.68 -14.12 -14.88
C ALA A 110 8.84 -13.30 -13.89
N ASN A 111 7.54 -13.58 -13.81
CA ASN A 111 6.57 -12.85 -13.01
C ASN A 111 6.24 -13.48 -11.65
N ARG A 112 6.49 -14.79 -11.48
CA ARG A 112 6.03 -15.55 -10.31
C ARG A 112 6.40 -14.90 -8.98
N GLU A 113 7.67 -14.61 -8.76
CA GLU A 113 8.12 -14.01 -7.50
C GLU A 113 7.59 -12.59 -7.34
N ALA A 114 7.55 -11.80 -8.43
CA ALA A 114 7.00 -10.45 -8.41
C ALA A 114 5.52 -10.41 -8.00
N LEU A 115 4.71 -11.35 -8.49
CA LEU A 115 3.30 -11.47 -8.12
C LEU A 115 3.15 -11.81 -6.63
N PHE A 116 3.96 -12.71 -6.08
CA PHE A 116 3.91 -13.02 -4.65
C PHE A 116 4.38 -11.86 -3.79
N THR A 117 5.53 -11.26 -4.11
CA THR A 117 6.03 -10.07 -3.41
C THR A 117 4.99 -8.95 -3.40
N TYR A 118 4.31 -8.71 -4.53
CA TYR A 118 3.27 -7.69 -4.60
C TYR A 118 2.05 -8.02 -3.74
N LEU A 119 1.62 -9.29 -3.70
CA LEU A 119 0.53 -9.70 -2.82
C LEU A 119 0.89 -9.53 -1.33
N GLU A 120 2.16 -9.75 -0.96
CA GLU A 120 2.64 -9.56 0.41
C GLU A 120 2.59 -8.10 0.87
N GLU A 121 2.70 -7.12 -0.05
CA GLU A 121 2.60 -5.69 0.27
C GLU A 121 1.25 -5.31 0.92
N VAL A 122 0.17 -6.08 0.70
CA VAL A 122 -1.15 -5.83 1.33
C VAL A 122 -1.12 -5.95 2.86
N HIS A 123 -0.08 -6.58 3.40
CA HIS A 123 0.07 -6.81 4.84
C HIS A 123 0.95 -5.76 5.54
N GLN A 124 1.37 -4.72 4.84
CA GLN A 124 2.13 -3.60 5.41
C GLN A 124 1.21 -2.46 5.87
N GLY A 125 1.72 -1.63 6.79
CA GLY A 125 0.99 -0.48 7.32
C GLY A 125 0.16 -0.80 8.57
N ILE A 126 -0.97 -0.10 8.72
CA ILE A 126 -1.82 -0.13 9.92
C ILE A 126 -3.16 -0.77 9.57
N LYS A 127 -3.64 -1.69 10.41
CA LYS A 127 -4.99 -2.27 10.34
C LYS A 127 -5.59 -2.37 11.74
N GLY A 128 -6.91 -2.23 11.85
CA GLY A 128 -7.60 -2.27 13.14
C GLY A 128 -9.12 -2.24 13.01
N LEU A 129 -9.80 -2.21 14.15
CA LEU A 129 -11.25 -2.04 14.25
C LEU A 129 -11.57 -0.63 14.72
N VAL A 130 -12.64 -0.05 14.17
CA VAL A 130 -13.23 1.19 14.69
C VAL A 130 -14.48 0.81 15.45
N SER A 131 -14.55 1.14 16.73
CA SER A 131 -15.67 0.78 17.60
C SER A 131 -16.21 1.95 18.41
N ASP A 132 -17.47 1.86 18.81
CA ASP A 132 -18.09 2.77 19.78
C ASP A 132 -17.68 2.43 21.23
N GLU A 133 -18.17 3.22 22.18
CA GLU A 133 -17.91 3.03 23.63
C GLU A 133 -18.44 1.69 24.18
N ASN A 134 -19.32 1.02 23.44
CA ASN A 134 -19.89 -0.28 23.79
C ASN A 134 -19.20 -1.45 23.05
N ASN A 135 -18.07 -1.20 22.38
CA ASN A 135 -17.33 -2.14 21.55
C ASN A 135 -18.08 -2.63 20.29
N ASN A 136 -19.09 -1.90 19.81
CA ASN A 136 -19.73 -2.23 18.53
C ASN A 136 -18.91 -1.67 17.37
N GLY A 137 -18.67 -2.47 16.33
CA GLY A 137 -17.95 -2.02 15.14
C GLY A 137 -18.73 -0.96 14.35
N ILE A 138 -18.04 0.11 13.94
CA ILE A 138 -18.58 1.21 13.16
C ILE A 138 -18.15 1.04 11.70
N ALA A 139 -19.11 0.80 10.81
CA ALA A 139 -18.88 0.76 9.37
C ALA A 139 -18.92 2.16 8.75
N GLY A 140 -18.10 2.43 7.74
CA GLY A 140 -18.03 3.72 7.05
C GLY A 140 -17.41 4.86 7.86
N ALA A 141 -16.72 4.54 8.96
CA ALA A 141 -15.89 5.52 9.67
C ALA A 141 -14.74 5.97 8.77
N VAL A 142 -14.35 7.24 8.85
CA VAL A 142 -13.25 7.82 8.06
C VAL A 142 -11.97 7.79 8.88
N ILE A 143 -10.93 7.20 8.31
CA ILE A 143 -9.59 7.12 8.88
C ILE A 143 -8.67 8.03 8.05
N SER A 144 -8.16 9.07 8.70
CA SER A 144 -7.26 10.06 8.11
C SER A 144 -5.87 9.95 8.74
N VAL A 145 -4.83 9.99 7.92
CA VAL A 145 -3.44 10.01 8.40
C VAL A 145 -2.86 11.40 8.19
N HIS A 146 -2.36 12.01 9.27
CA HIS A 146 -1.81 13.36 9.21
C HIS A 146 -0.69 13.47 8.16
N GLY A 147 -0.79 14.43 7.24
CA GLY A 147 0.16 14.62 6.14
C GLY A 147 -0.12 13.79 4.88
N ILE A 148 -1.11 12.89 4.91
CA ILE A 148 -1.55 12.11 3.75
C ILE A 148 -2.92 12.66 3.30
N GLY A 149 -2.97 13.23 2.10
CA GLY A 149 -4.20 13.81 1.52
C GLY A 149 -5.15 12.76 0.95
N HIS A 150 -5.30 11.62 1.61
CA HIS A 150 -6.14 10.52 1.17
C HIS A 150 -6.65 9.72 2.36
N ASP A 151 -7.96 9.73 2.55
CA ASP A 151 -8.64 9.03 3.64
C ASP A 151 -9.13 7.67 3.18
N VAL A 152 -9.20 6.72 4.12
CA VAL A 152 -9.81 5.41 3.91
C VAL A 152 -11.02 5.22 4.81
N THR A 153 -11.89 4.28 4.49
CA THR A 153 -13.12 4.01 5.23
C THR A 153 -13.15 2.62 5.84
N SER A 154 -13.71 2.48 7.04
CA SER A 154 -13.91 1.17 7.66
C SER A 154 -14.95 0.35 6.87
N GLY A 155 -14.64 -0.91 6.60
CA GLY A 155 -15.59 -1.86 6.01
C GLY A 155 -16.69 -2.24 7.00
N GLY A 156 -17.80 -2.77 6.48
CA GLY A 156 -18.75 -3.50 7.33
C GLY A 156 -18.07 -4.74 7.93
N LEU A 157 -18.34 -5.03 9.20
CA LEU A 157 -17.92 -6.31 9.79
C LEU A 157 -18.42 -7.47 8.91
N PRO A 158 -17.67 -8.57 8.79
CA PRO A 158 -18.16 -9.74 8.06
C PRO A 158 -19.52 -10.14 8.62
N ILE A 159 -20.42 -10.58 7.72
CA ILE A 159 -21.63 -11.31 8.12
C ILE A 159 -21.22 -12.39 9.13
N PRO A 160 -21.93 -12.60 10.25
CA PRO A 160 -21.52 -13.53 11.32
C PRO A 160 -21.15 -14.95 10.85
N GLN A 161 -21.57 -15.37 9.65
CA GLN A 161 -21.20 -16.66 9.04
C GLN A 161 -19.76 -16.74 8.50
N LEU A 162 -19.04 -15.62 8.38
CA LEU A 162 -17.62 -15.55 8.00
C LEU A 162 -16.72 -15.17 9.19
N ALA A 163 -17.29 -14.91 10.36
CA ALA A 163 -16.53 -14.86 11.59
C ALA A 163 -16.19 -16.30 11.98
N ASP A 164 -14.94 -16.70 11.80
CA ASP A 164 -14.45 -17.98 12.31
C ASP A 164 -14.66 -18.03 13.83
N PRO A 165 -15.49 -18.96 14.36
CA PRO A 165 -15.75 -19.08 15.79
C PRO A 165 -14.53 -19.54 16.60
N PHE A 166 -13.40 -19.88 15.95
CA PHE A 166 -12.19 -20.35 16.60
C PHE A 166 -10.99 -19.39 16.52
N GLY A 167 -11.14 -18.19 15.97
CA GLY A 167 -10.09 -17.18 15.98
C GLY A 167 -8.81 -17.55 15.20
N ASN A 168 -8.88 -18.53 14.29
CA ASN A 168 -7.77 -18.99 13.46
C ASN A 168 -8.01 -18.60 11.98
N SER A 169 -8.28 -17.32 11.75
CA SER A 169 -8.00 -16.72 10.44
C SER A 169 -6.47 -16.62 10.30
N PRO A 170 -5.85 -16.94 9.15
CA PRO A 170 -4.39 -16.92 8.98
C PRO A 170 -3.77 -15.51 9.01
N PHE A 171 -4.47 -14.50 9.53
CA PHE A 171 -4.01 -13.12 9.57
C PHE A 171 -3.98 -12.56 11.00
N SER A 172 -3.39 -13.33 11.91
CA SER A 172 -2.89 -12.84 13.20
C SER A 172 -1.41 -12.48 13.07
N LEU A 173 -1.11 -11.18 13.07
CA LEU A 173 0.14 -10.67 13.61
C LEU A 173 -0.25 -9.65 14.69
N ILE A 174 0.20 -9.96 15.90
CA ILE A 174 0.09 -9.18 17.14
C ILE A 174 1.27 -8.19 17.14
N TRP A 175 1.05 -6.91 17.43
CA TRP A 175 1.70 -6.21 18.55
C TRP A 175 1.03 -4.86 18.87
N GLU A 176 0.91 -4.68 20.19
CA GLU A 176 0.52 -3.56 21.06
C GLU A 176 -0.84 -2.84 20.88
N GLU A 177 -1.66 -3.00 21.93
CA GLU A 177 -2.93 -2.34 22.16
C GLU A 177 -2.79 -0.81 22.15
N HIS A 178 -3.24 -0.18 21.07
CA HIS A 178 -3.70 1.20 21.12
C HIS A 178 -5.10 1.26 20.52
N SER A 179 -6.08 1.03 21.37
CA SER A 179 -7.48 1.32 21.09
C SER A 179 -7.65 2.81 20.81
N VAL A 180 -8.06 3.15 19.58
CA VAL A 180 -8.46 4.52 19.24
C VAL A 180 -9.94 4.65 19.60
N THR A 181 -10.22 5.23 20.76
CA THR A 181 -11.59 5.58 21.17
C THR A 181 -12.00 6.90 20.51
N ALA A 182 -13.04 6.86 19.68
CA ALA A 182 -13.67 8.07 19.15
C ALA A 182 -14.55 8.70 20.24
N PRO A 183 -14.41 10.00 20.56
CA PRO A 183 -15.26 10.64 21.56
C PRO A 183 -16.70 10.84 21.05
N LEU A 184 -17.67 10.70 21.96
CA LEU A 184 -19.10 10.92 21.74
C LEU A 184 -19.41 12.21 20.96
N GLY A 185 -20.15 12.07 19.85
CA GLY A 185 -20.71 13.19 19.07
C GLY A 185 -20.21 13.30 17.62
N MET A 186 -19.34 12.39 17.18
CA MET A 186 -18.76 12.42 15.82
C MET A 186 -19.78 11.92 14.78
N GLN A 187 -20.30 12.83 13.95
CA GLN A 187 -21.17 12.48 12.81
C GLN A 187 -20.37 11.77 11.71
N PRO A 188 -21.01 10.96 10.84
CA PRO A 188 -20.36 10.37 9.68
C PRO A 188 -19.66 11.47 8.86
N GLY A 189 -18.33 11.40 8.75
CA GLY A 189 -17.51 12.37 8.02
C GLY A 189 -16.55 13.23 8.87
N ALA A 190 -16.49 13.06 10.19
CA ALA A 190 -15.46 13.70 11.00
C ALA A 190 -14.30 12.70 11.25
N GLY A 191 -13.09 13.07 10.80
CA GLY A 191 -11.89 12.23 10.87
C GLY A 191 -11.30 12.14 12.28
N VAL A 192 -10.81 10.95 12.64
CA VAL A 192 -10.16 10.70 13.94
C VAL A 192 -8.66 11.01 13.85
N PRO A 193 -8.13 12.01 14.58
CA PRO A 193 -6.70 12.33 14.54
C PRO A 193 -5.89 11.31 15.35
N LEU A 194 -4.87 10.72 14.73
CA LEU A 194 -3.83 9.97 15.44
C LEU A 194 -2.81 10.95 16.05
N SER A 195 -2.58 10.85 17.36
CA SER A 195 -1.59 11.69 18.05
C SER A 195 -0.16 11.38 17.60
N PRO A 196 0.72 12.39 17.41
CA PRO A 196 2.12 12.14 17.06
C PRO A 196 2.90 11.59 18.27
N LEU A 197 3.76 10.60 18.02
CA LEU A 197 4.74 10.06 18.98
C LEU A 197 5.72 11.16 19.40
N SER A 198 5.74 11.51 20.68
CA SER A 198 6.80 12.33 21.27
C SER A 198 8.03 11.46 21.53
N HIS A 199 8.99 11.45 20.61
CA HIS A 199 10.35 10.99 20.93
C HIS A 199 11.09 12.12 21.67
N GLN A 200 11.20 11.99 23.00
CA GLN A 200 12.26 12.68 23.75
C GLN A 200 13.52 11.82 23.68
N PRO A 201 14.69 12.36 23.27
CA PRO A 201 15.94 11.63 23.40
C PRO A 201 16.40 11.67 24.86
N GLU A 202 16.52 10.50 25.49
CA GLU A 202 17.22 10.36 26.77
C GLU A 202 18.70 10.75 26.59
N SER A 203 19.12 11.79 27.31
CA SER A 203 20.51 12.20 27.40
C SER A 203 21.31 11.21 28.24
N LEU A 204 22.20 10.44 27.62
CA LEU A 204 23.26 9.71 28.34
C LEU A 204 24.34 10.69 28.80
N ASN A 205 24.19 11.20 30.02
CA ASN A 205 25.25 11.92 30.74
C ASN A 205 25.88 10.93 31.75
N GLY A 206 27.00 10.32 31.37
CA GLY A 206 27.81 9.48 32.23
C GLY A 206 29.28 9.87 32.12
N SER A 207 29.72 10.79 32.97
CA SER A 207 31.13 11.21 33.11
C SER A 207 32.02 10.07 33.63
N PRO A 208 33.22 9.84 33.08
CA PRO A 208 34.25 9.06 33.77
C PRO A 208 35.01 9.95 34.77
N GLN A 209 35.04 9.52 36.03
CA GLN A 209 35.90 10.08 37.07
C GLN A 209 37.38 9.82 36.75
N GLY A 210 38.23 10.80 37.04
CA GLY A 210 39.64 10.82 36.70
C GLY A 210 40.55 9.98 37.59
N LEU A 211 41.75 9.72 37.07
CA LEU A 211 42.94 9.34 37.83
C LEU A 211 44.07 10.31 37.43
N ASN A 212 44.48 11.10 38.41
CA ASN A 212 45.64 12.00 38.41
C ASN A 212 46.94 11.21 38.52
N SER A 213 47.96 11.60 37.75
CA SER A 213 49.28 11.97 38.29
C SER A 213 50.21 12.46 37.16
N GLN A 214 50.56 13.75 37.22
CA GLN A 214 51.78 14.36 36.66
C GLN A 214 52.91 14.31 37.71
N PRO A 215 54.16 14.72 37.41
CA PRO A 215 54.72 15.22 36.14
C PRO A 215 55.78 14.32 35.49
#